data_AF-Q7NZ78-F1
#
_entry.id   AF-Q7NZ78-F1
#
_cell.length_a   1.000
_cell.length_b   1.000
_cell.length_c   1.000
_cell.angle_alpha   90.00
_cell.angle_beta   90.00
_cell.angle_gamma   90.00
#
_symmetry.space_group_name_H-M   'P 1'
#
loop_
_entity.id
_entity.type
_entity.pdbx_description
1 polymer ?
#
loop_
_entity_poly.entity_id
_entity_poly.type
_entity_poly.pdbx_seq_one_letter_code
_entity_poly.pdbx_strand_id
1 'polypeptide(L)'
;MNTPLQVLTRPFAIEPVTSVMLPDGIFDNAIYHLRIAAHFTNTSASALSNVTVYLESVGDPGIAPTAHTFTFPAIPAGGTVMLAWDADFQHAAPGKPLVSFVARADGFAAQRSIQQIFVSQTRFDSASNTYTCTVEEGTLTISNLQGHSPGKAWGEPTGNGKECRCPPRFGPMVPTGLTMAWKPNPAYTGTHAELPFSDPWWKVLAIIVAVIAALVAVIAAAVGGGKANFSVGGSVEETDPSVHCCSLKGAGSGAPEFTVAGVASAIASGAIAVACSDEADPFWRGQAATPPAAGETTVAERVVAKWKMLEAPVAGKAYKTDVSWTYERFTTGKTYHHSVTETQVNVHAAGPVKVETPDVVHAFQPLWVRAAFQRQDGSLFKGSDLYSFALFEAPQGLYFVAPLTDDGLGFDPGANDGTYAGSLDLERAYRLLLQQHQDVHGVWRVFVFAQDVNLTKPGTPPHIAAQHIGGFFVASAIEITFDDSLPCPLKAQSTITVV
;
A
#
# COMPACT_ATOMS: atom_id res chain seq x y z
N MET A 1 1.86 -34.12 -16.54
CA MET A 1 1.53 -33.39 -15.30
C MET A 1 1.66 -31.90 -15.61
N ASN A 2 0.84 -31.03 -15.00
CA ASN A 2 0.98 -29.59 -15.19
C ASN A 2 2.10 -29.03 -14.30
N THR A 3 2.62 -27.85 -14.64
CA THR A 3 3.67 -27.15 -13.89
C THR A 3 3.16 -26.86 -12.47
N PRO A 4 3.81 -27.35 -11.41
CA PRO A 4 3.33 -27.19 -10.03
C PRO A 4 3.72 -25.83 -9.44
N LEU A 5 3.53 -24.75 -10.20
CA LEU A 5 3.73 -23.36 -9.80
C LEU A 5 2.38 -22.65 -9.83
N GLN A 6 1.93 -22.13 -8.68
CA GLN A 6 0.58 -21.59 -8.53
C GLN A 6 0.57 -20.26 -7.79
N VAL A 7 -0.40 -19.43 -8.13
CA VAL A 7 -0.73 -18.24 -7.35
C VAL A 7 -1.69 -18.67 -6.23
N LEU A 8 -1.22 -18.64 -4.98
CA LEU A 8 -1.98 -19.11 -3.81
C LEU A 8 -2.63 -17.97 -3.02
N THR A 9 -2.17 -16.74 -3.24
CA THR A 9 -2.67 -15.53 -2.60
C THR A 9 -3.37 -14.64 -3.62
N ARG A 10 -4.19 -13.69 -3.15
CA ARG A 10 -4.80 -12.69 -4.03
C ARG A 10 -3.69 -11.83 -4.70
N PRO A 11 -3.81 -11.53 -6.01
CA PRO A 11 -2.97 -10.51 -6.65
C PRO A 11 -3.27 -9.12 -6.11
N PHE A 12 -2.27 -8.27 -5.97
CA PHE A 12 -2.39 -6.96 -5.34
C PHE A 12 -1.81 -5.84 -6.19
N ALA A 13 -2.35 -4.64 -5.98
CA ALA A 13 -1.91 -3.43 -6.65
C ALA A 13 -0.68 -2.82 -5.97
N ILE A 14 0.35 -2.47 -6.73
CA ILE A 14 1.48 -1.64 -6.26
C ILE A 14 1.50 -0.34 -7.06
N GLU A 15 1.58 0.78 -6.35
CA GLU A 15 1.81 2.08 -6.99
C GLU A 15 3.30 2.24 -7.34
N PRO A 16 3.66 2.41 -8.62
CA PRO A 16 5.03 2.25 -9.09
C PRO A 16 6.01 3.35 -8.64
N VAL A 17 5.54 4.57 -8.33
CA VAL A 17 6.39 5.68 -7.88
C VAL A 17 6.83 5.47 -6.43
N THR A 18 5.93 5.07 -5.56
CA THR A 18 6.17 4.93 -4.11
C THR A 18 6.40 3.49 -3.68
N SER A 19 6.24 2.53 -4.59
CA SER A 19 6.26 1.09 -4.30
C SER A 19 5.39 0.72 -3.10
N VAL A 20 4.30 1.45 -2.88
CA VAL A 20 3.31 1.15 -1.84
C VAL A 20 2.29 0.17 -2.43
N MET A 21 2.09 -0.96 -1.75
CA MET A 21 0.95 -1.83 -2.00
C MET A 21 -0.33 -1.15 -1.53
N LEU A 22 -1.36 -1.09 -2.37
CA LEU A 22 -2.66 -0.56 -1.96
C LEU A 22 -3.35 -1.52 -0.98
N PRO A 23 -4.09 -1.01 0.02
CA PRO A 23 -4.81 -1.83 1.00
C PRO A 23 -5.68 -2.91 0.35
N ASP A 24 -5.61 -4.12 0.91
CA ASP A 24 -6.22 -5.37 0.41
C ASP A 24 -5.91 -5.74 -1.05
N GLY A 25 -4.90 -5.09 -1.64
CA GLY A 25 -4.55 -5.29 -3.03
C GLY A 25 -5.59 -4.77 -4.01
N ILE A 26 -6.50 -3.88 -3.59
CA ILE A 26 -7.49 -3.26 -4.47
C ILE A 26 -6.77 -2.34 -5.46
N PHE A 27 -7.18 -2.42 -6.73
CA PHE A 27 -6.75 -1.55 -7.81
C PHE A 27 -7.72 -0.37 -7.92
N ASP A 28 -7.23 0.86 -7.98
CA ASP A 28 -8.10 2.02 -8.19
C ASP A 28 -7.71 2.79 -9.44
N ASN A 29 -8.66 3.00 -10.34
CA ASN A 29 -8.42 3.67 -11.61
C ASN A 29 -8.16 5.19 -11.51
N ALA A 30 -8.18 5.80 -10.32
CA ALA A 30 -7.66 7.14 -10.12
C ALA A 30 -6.13 7.19 -10.25
N ILE A 31 -5.46 6.05 -10.01
CA ILE A 31 -4.05 5.86 -10.30
C ILE A 31 -3.96 5.08 -11.61
N TYR A 32 -3.71 5.80 -12.70
CA TYR A 32 -3.77 5.23 -14.05
C TYR A 32 -2.75 4.11 -14.24
N HIS A 33 -1.55 4.24 -13.69
CA HIS A 33 -0.49 3.25 -13.85
C HIS A 33 -0.26 2.52 -12.52
N LEU A 34 -0.68 1.26 -12.47
CA LEU A 34 -0.49 0.37 -11.32
C LEU A 34 0.23 -0.90 -11.78
N ARG A 35 0.89 -1.57 -10.85
CA ARG A 35 1.42 -2.92 -11.08
C ARG A 35 0.47 -3.96 -10.55
N ILE A 36 0.16 -4.96 -11.38
CA ILE A 36 -0.49 -6.20 -10.97
C ILE A 36 0.60 -7.11 -10.42
N ALA A 37 0.65 -7.32 -9.11
CA ALA A 37 1.64 -8.18 -8.46
C ALA A 37 1.00 -9.46 -7.90
N ALA A 38 1.75 -10.57 -7.93
CA ALA A 38 1.31 -11.84 -7.37
C ALA A 38 2.49 -12.70 -6.90
N HIS A 39 2.24 -13.51 -5.87
CA HIS A 39 3.17 -14.51 -5.38
C HIS A 39 2.95 -15.85 -6.10
N PHE A 40 4.02 -16.43 -6.65
CA PHE A 40 4.02 -17.72 -7.33
C PHE A 40 4.81 -18.73 -6.51
N THR A 41 4.13 -19.72 -5.97
CA THR A 41 4.73 -20.73 -5.09
C THR A 41 4.97 -22.03 -5.84
N ASN A 42 6.19 -22.56 -5.75
CA ASN A 42 6.50 -23.92 -6.20
C ASN A 42 5.94 -24.91 -5.17
N THR A 43 4.82 -25.55 -5.54
CA THR A 43 4.07 -26.48 -4.69
C THR A 43 4.62 -27.91 -4.72
N SER A 44 5.68 -28.17 -5.49
CA SER A 44 6.30 -29.50 -5.57
C SER A 44 7.39 -29.71 -4.52
N ALA A 45 7.74 -30.97 -4.30
CA ALA A 45 8.84 -31.37 -3.40
C ALA A 45 10.24 -31.25 -4.05
N SER A 46 10.32 -30.74 -5.28
CA SER A 46 11.56 -30.61 -6.05
C SER A 46 11.71 -29.21 -6.64
N ALA A 47 12.94 -28.80 -6.96
CA ALA A 47 13.15 -27.58 -7.73
C ALA A 47 12.54 -27.72 -9.13
N LEU A 48 11.95 -26.63 -9.62
CA LEU A 48 11.51 -26.50 -11.01
C LEU A 48 12.63 -25.84 -11.82
N SER A 49 12.91 -26.34 -13.03
CA SER A 49 13.93 -25.78 -13.93
C SER A 49 13.32 -25.07 -15.14
N ASN A 50 14.04 -24.07 -15.66
CA ASN A 50 13.67 -23.26 -16.83
C ASN A 50 12.23 -22.75 -16.75
N VAL A 51 11.90 -22.15 -15.61
CA VAL A 51 10.55 -21.67 -15.34
C VAL A 51 10.29 -20.41 -16.13
N THR A 52 9.13 -20.33 -16.77
CA THR A 52 8.66 -19.14 -17.47
C THR A 52 7.27 -18.77 -16.95
N VAL A 53 7.07 -17.49 -16.62
CA VAL A 53 5.78 -16.98 -16.12
C VAL A 53 5.40 -15.70 -16.87
N TYR A 54 4.15 -15.63 -17.32
CA TYR A 54 3.60 -14.44 -17.98
C TYR A 54 2.12 -14.24 -17.62
N LEU A 55 1.68 -12.98 -17.68
CA LEU A 55 0.28 -12.61 -17.63
C LEU A 55 -0.31 -12.83 -19.03
N GLU A 56 -1.30 -13.71 -19.13
CA GLU A 56 -1.94 -14.09 -20.39
C GLU A 56 -3.06 -13.14 -20.78
N SER A 57 -3.94 -12.80 -19.83
CA SER A 57 -5.08 -11.91 -20.08
C SER A 57 -5.66 -11.33 -18.80
N VAL A 58 -6.40 -10.24 -18.96
CA VAL A 58 -7.29 -9.64 -17.95
C VAL A 58 -8.70 -9.59 -18.54
N GLY A 59 -9.71 -9.89 -17.73
CA GLY A 59 -11.11 -9.99 -18.15
C GLY A 59 -11.79 -8.65 -18.41
N ASP A 60 -11.21 -7.54 -17.94
CA ASP A 60 -11.67 -6.18 -18.23
C ASP A 60 -10.84 -5.58 -19.39
N PRO A 61 -11.47 -5.24 -20.54
CA PRO A 61 -10.76 -4.61 -21.66
C PRO A 61 -10.25 -3.19 -21.35
N GLY A 62 -10.72 -2.55 -20.28
CA GLY A 62 -10.22 -1.28 -19.79
C GLY A 62 -8.89 -1.37 -19.05
N ILE A 63 -8.39 -2.58 -18.78
CA ILE A 63 -7.09 -2.83 -18.15
C ILE A 63 -6.10 -3.29 -19.23
N ALA A 64 -5.05 -2.51 -19.44
CA ALA A 64 -4.02 -2.80 -20.45
C ALA A 64 -2.68 -3.13 -19.78
N PRO A 65 -2.39 -4.43 -19.50
CA PRO A 65 -1.10 -4.85 -18.98
C PRO A 65 0.00 -4.76 -20.04
N THR A 66 1.18 -4.32 -19.62
CA THR A 66 2.39 -4.40 -20.43
C THR A 66 2.87 -5.84 -20.47
N ALA A 67 2.93 -6.41 -21.66
CA ALA A 67 3.38 -7.78 -21.85
C ALA A 67 4.83 -7.93 -21.37
N HIS A 68 5.02 -8.79 -20.37
CA HIS A 68 6.33 -9.13 -19.84
C HIS A 68 6.36 -10.61 -19.47
N THR A 69 7.47 -11.27 -19.77
CA THR A 69 7.69 -12.68 -19.46
C THR A 69 8.89 -12.80 -18.53
N PHE A 70 8.66 -13.37 -17.36
CA PHE A 70 9.70 -13.65 -16.38
C PHE A 70 10.26 -15.04 -16.62
N THR A 71 11.57 -15.17 -16.51
CA THR A 71 12.27 -16.45 -16.67
C THR A 71 13.18 -16.70 -15.48
N PHE A 72 13.20 -17.94 -15.00
CA PHE A 72 14.03 -18.39 -13.89
C PHE A 72 14.76 -19.66 -14.29
N PRO A 73 16.10 -19.73 -14.11
CA PRO A 73 16.84 -20.96 -14.34
C PRO A 73 16.33 -22.10 -13.47
N ALA A 74 16.01 -21.79 -12.21
CA ALA A 74 15.31 -22.70 -11.32
C ALA A 74 14.50 -21.94 -10.26
N ILE A 75 13.48 -22.59 -9.70
CA ILE A 75 12.77 -22.16 -8.48
C ILE A 75 12.83 -23.32 -7.48
N PRO A 76 13.42 -23.15 -6.28
CA PRO A 76 13.50 -24.19 -5.25
C PRO A 76 12.15 -24.78 -4.85
N ALA A 77 12.15 -25.98 -4.28
CA ALA A 77 10.97 -26.57 -3.69
C ALA A 77 10.42 -25.66 -2.58
N GLY A 78 9.12 -25.34 -2.61
CA GLY A 78 8.50 -24.41 -1.65
C GLY A 78 8.85 -22.92 -1.86
N GLY A 79 9.74 -22.58 -2.79
CA GLY A 79 10.10 -21.19 -3.09
C GLY A 79 8.91 -20.38 -3.61
N THR A 80 8.81 -19.13 -3.18
CA THR A 80 7.72 -18.22 -3.54
C THR A 80 8.27 -16.91 -4.11
N VAL A 81 8.21 -16.77 -5.43
CA VAL A 81 8.68 -15.55 -6.12
C VAL A 81 7.55 -14.52 -6.26
N MET A 82 7.84 -13.24 -6.08
CA MET A 82 6.91 -12.15 -6.36
C MET A 82 7.15 -11.58 -7.75
N LEU A 83 6.13 -11.61 -8.61
CA LEU A 83 6.18 -11.04 -9.96
C LEU A 83 5.20 -9.88 -10.08
N ALA A 84 5.54 -8.88 -10.88
CA ALA A 84 4.71 -7.70 -11.08
C ALA A 84 4.71 -7.24 -12.54
N TRP A 85 3.53 -6.91 -13.08
CA TRP A 85 3.35 -6.38 -14.43
C TRP A 85 2.81 -4.96 -14.35
N ASP A 86 3.47 -4.00 -15.00
CA ASP A 86 2.90 -2.66 -15.17
C ASP A 86 1.63 -2.74 -16.03
N ALA A 87 0.57 -2.04 -15.64
CA ALA A 87 -0.69 -2.01 -16.36
C ALA A 87 -1.35 -0.63 -16.28
N ASP A 88 -2.06 -0.27 -17.35
CA ASP A 88 -2.90 0.92 -17.40
C ASP A 88 -4.34 0.57 -16.98
N PHE A 89 -4.84 1.29 -15.97
CA PHE A 89 -6.17 1.18 -15.39
C PHE A 89 -7.06 2.38 -15.71
N GLN A 90 -6.61 3.37 -16.48
CA GLN A 90 -7.34 4.63 -16.75
C GLN A 90 -8.80 4.40 -17.20
N HIS A 91 -9.03 3.30 -17.94
CA HIS A 91 -10.34 2.94 -18.50
C HIS A 91 -10.97 1.72 -17.82
N ALA A 92 -10.38 1.21 -16.74
CA ALA A 92 -10.90 0.06 -16.02
C ALA A 92 -12.26 0.36 -15.38
N ALA A 93 -13.18 -0.60 -15.50
CA ALA A 93 -14.49 -0.54 -14.89
C ALA A 93 -14.43 -1.03 -13.43
N PRO A 94 -15.19 -0.42 -12.50
CA PRO A 94 -15.27 -0.94 -11.15
C PRO A 94 -15.91 -2.33 -11.15
N GLY A 95 -15.33 -3.29 -10.44
CA GLY A 95 -15.81 -4.67 -10.39
C GLY A 95 -14.76 -5.71 -9.99
N LYS A 96 -15.04 -6.97 -10.32
CA LYS A 96 -14.26 -8.16 -9.93
C LYS A 96 -13.63 -8.89 -11.13
N PRO A 97 -12.81 -8.25 -11.98
CA PRO A 97 -12.29 -8.92 -13.18
C PRO A 97 -11.35 -10.06 -12.83
N LEU A 98 -11.28 -11.05 -13.73
CA LEU A 98 -10.36 -12.18 -13.63
C LEU A 98 -9.05 -11.86 -14.35
N VAL A 99 -7.93 -12.28 -13.77
CA VAL A 99 -6.59 -12.22 -14.37
C VAL A 99 -6.08 -13.65 -14.54
N SER A 100 -5.52 -13.93 -15.71
CA SER A 100 -4.94 -15.23 -16.06
C SER A 100 -3.42 -15.13 -16.09
N PHE A 101 -2.75 -15.93 -15.25
CA PHE A 101 -1.30 -16.13 -15.29
C PHE A 101 -0.99 -17.53 -15.81
N VAL A 102 0.08 -17.66 -16.60
CA VAL A 102 0.55 -18.94 -17.11
C VAL A 102 1.98 -19.19 -16.67
N ALA A 103 2.21 -20.36 -16.08
CA ALA A 103 3.52 -20.86 -15.69
C ALA A 103 3.89 -22.10 -16.53
N ARG A 104 5.18 -22.20 -16.90
CA ARG A 104 5.77 -23.35 -17.60
C ARG A 104 7.08 -23.72 -16.94
N ALA A 105 7.39 -25.01 -16.87
CA ALA A 105 8.68 -25.53 -16.42
C ALA A 105 9.02 -26.80 -17.21
N ASP A 106 10.30 -27.16 -17.26
CA ASP A 106 10.75 -28.35 -18.00
C ASP A 106 10.10 -29.64 -17.49
N GLY A 107 9.71 -30.51 -18.42
CA GLY A 107 9.07 -31.79 -18.10
C GLY A 107 7.60 -31.68 -17.69
N PHE A 108 7.02 -30.47 -17.64
CA PHE A 108 5.63 -30.24 -17.29
C PHE A 108 4.85 -29.53 -18.41
N ALA A 109 3.54 -29.77 -18.46
CA ALA A 109 2.64 -28.95 -19.26
C ALA A 109 2.42 -27.57 -18.60
N ALA A 110 2.02 -26.58 -19.39
CA ALA A 110 1.69 -25.26 -18.86
C ALA A 110 0.56 -25.33 -17.81
N GLN A 111 0.69 -24.56 -16.73
CA GLN A 111 -0.34 -24.40 -15.71
C GLN A 111 -0.88 -22.97 -15.75
N ARG A 112 -2.20 -22.84 -15.72
CA ARG A 112 -2.88 -21.56 -15.61
C ARG A 112 -3.35 -21.33 -14.18
N SER A 113 -3.10 -20.14 -13.65
CA SER A 113 -3.68 -19.64 -12.39
C SER A 113 -4.61 -18.49 -12.74
N ILE A 114 -5.93 -18.69 -12.57
CA ILE A 114 -6.93 -17.65 -12.78
C ILE A 114 -7.29 -17.09 -11.41
N GLN A 115 -7.10 -15.78 -11.24
CA GLN A 115 -7.34 -15.08 -9.98
C GLN A 115 -8.30 -13.92 -10.19
N GLN A 116 -9.09 -13.61 -9.16
CA GLN A 116 -9.93 -12.42 -9.16
C GLN A 116 -9.15 -11.25 -8.57
N ILE A 117 -9.21 -10.09 -9.23
CA ILE A 117 -8.75 -8.81 -8.68
C ILE A 117 -9.95 -7.90 -8.43
N PHE A 118 -9.74 -6.85 -7.64
CA PHE A 118 -10.78 -5.88 -7.30
C PHE A 118 -10.42 -4.52 -7.85
N VAL A 119 -11.34 -3.93 -8.58
CA VAL A 119 -11.15 -2.62 -9.20
C VAL A 119 -12.19 -1.66 -8.64
N SER A 120 -11.73 -0.57 -8.02
CA SER A 120 -12.54 0.56 -7.61
C SER A 120 -12.33 1.75 -8.55
N GLN A 121 -13.30 2.67 -8.53
CA GLN A 121 -13.21 3.93 -9.26
C GLN A 121 -13.32 5.12 -8.31
N THR A 122 -12.20 5.80 -8.06
CA THR A 122 -12.19 7.03 -7.26
C THR A 122 -12.23 8.29 -8.13
N ARG A 123 -13.11 9.24 -7.80
CA ARG A 123 -13.17 10.56 -8.43
C ARG A 123 -13.23 11.65 -7.36
N PHE A 124 -12.68 12.82 -7.66
CA PHE A 124 -12.75 13.99 -6.77
C PHE A 124 -13.60 15.08 -7.43
N ASP A 125 -14.55 15.62 -6.67
CA ASP A 125 -15.32 16.79 -7.05
C ASP A 125 -14.86 18.00 -6.23
N SER A 126 -14.18 18.93 -6.91
CA SER A 126 -13.68 20.16 -6.30
C SER A 126 -14.78 21.13 -5.86
N ALA A 127 -15.98 21.07 -6.45
CA ALA A 127 -17.06 22.01 -6.12
C ALA A 127 -17.69 21.67 -4.76
N SER A 128 -17.82 20.38 -4.47
CA SER A 128 -18.34 19.88 -3.19
C SER A 128 -17.25 19.50 -2.19
N ASN A 129 -15.98 19.49 -2.61
CA ASN A 129 -14.85 18.97 -1.86
C ASN A 129 -15.07 17.53 -1.37
N THR A 130 -15.53 16.66 -2.28
CA THR A 130 -15.86 15.27 -1.96
C THR A 130 -15.16 14.29 -2.88
N TYR A 131 -14.82 13.12 -2.31
CA TYR A 131 -14.36 11.97 -3.08
C TYR A 131 -15.50 10.97 -3.23
N THR A 132 -15.62 10.37 -4.40
CA THR A 132 -16.54 9.26 -4.64
C THR A 132 -15.74 8.04 -5.08
N CYS A 133 -15.90 6.93 -4.36
CA CYS A 133 -15.33 5.63 -4.67
C CYS A 133 -16.48 4.70 -5.08
N THR A 134 -16.48 4.26 -6.34
CA THR A 134 -17.50 3.37 -6.90
C THR A 134 -16.97 1.95 -7.00
N VAL A 135 -17.77 1.00 -6.56
CA VAL A 135 -17.58 -0.45 -6.66
C VAL A 135 -18.85 -1.09 -7.25
N GLU A 136 -18.83 -2.39 -7.52
CA GLU A 136 -19.99 -3.09 -8.08
C GLU A 136 -21.22 -3.00 -7.16
N GLU A 137 -21.01 -3.08 -5.85
CA GLU A 137 -22.07 -3.05 -4.85
C GLU A 137 -22.70 -1.65 -4.66
N GLY A 138 -22.10 -0.58 -5.23
CA GLY A 138 -22.58 0.81 -5.09
C GLY A 138 -21.48 1.87 -4.94
N THR A 139 -21.82 3.02 -4.35
CA THR A 139 -20.91 4.18 -4.23
C THR A 139 -20.69 4.64 -2.79
N LEU A 140 -19.43 4.74 -2.39
CA LEU A 140 -19.00 5.35 -1.14
C LEU A 140 -18.52 6.79 -1.39
N THR A 141 -19.15 7.76 -0.74
CA THR A 141 -18.74 9.17 -0.78
C THR A 141 -18.01 9.54 0.51
N ILE A 142 -16.87 10.21 0.38
CA ILE A 142 -16.03 10.67 1.49
C ILE A 142 -15.94 12.19 1.46
N SER A 143 -16.17 12.81 2.61
CA SER A 143 -16.17 14.27 2.77
C SER A 143 -15.71 14.65 4.18
N ASN A 144 -15.51 15.95 4.41
CA ASN A 144 -15.11 16.49 5.72
C ASN A 144 -13.87 15.79 6.31
N LEU A 145 -12.88 15.50 5.48
CA LEU A 145 -11.60 14.96 5.91
C LEU A 145 -10.90 15.98 6.81
N GLN A 146 -10.55 15.55 8.02
CA GLN A 146 -9.78 16.30 9.00
C GLN A 146 -8.44 15.59 9.20
N GLY A 147 -7.39 16.33 9.50
CA GLY A 147 -6.11 15.74 9.82
C GLY A 147 -5.18 16.67 10.58
N HIS A 148 -4.18 16.09 11.21
CA HIS A 148 -3.04 16.81 11.73
C HIS A 148 -1.99 16.93 10.63
N SER A 149 -1.59 18.16 10.35
CA SER A 149 -0.39 18.43 9.57
C SER A 149 0.86 18.19 10.42
N PRO A 150 1.99 17.88 9.80
CA PRO A 150 3.27 17.91 10.50
C PRO A 150 3.57 19.31 11.05
N GLY A 151 4.28 19.39 12.18
CA GLY A 151 4.71 20.66 12.77
C GLY A 151 5.62 21.48 11.84
N LYS A 152 5.71 22.80 12.07
CA LYS A 152 6.39 23.78 11.18
C LYS A 152 7.86 23.47 10.86
N ALA A 153 8.54 22.66 11.69
CA ALA A 153 9.94 22.27 11.53
C ALA A 153 10.16 21.00 10.69
N TRP A 154 9.09 20.25 10.35
CA TRP A 154 9.19 19.14 9.39
C TRP A 154 9.58 19.69 8.01
N GLY A 155 10.83 19.44 7.61
CA GLY A 155 11.36 19.91 6.33
C GLY A 155 12.51 20.91 6.42
N GLU A 156 12.87 21.41 7.61
CA GLU A 156 14.01 22.33 7.75
C GLU A 156 15.32 21.56 7.99
N PRO A 157 16.36 21.74 7.16
CA PRO A 157 17.63 21.06 7.35
C PRO A 157 18.30 21.54 8.65
N THR A 158 18.41 20.64 9.62
CA THR A 158 19.13 20.90 10.89
C THR A 158 20.64 20.79 10.65
N GLY A 159 21.34 21.93 10.48
CA GLY A 159 22.80 22.03 10.45
C GLY A 159 23.50 21.37 9.24
N ASN A 160 24.62 21.96 8.79
CA ASN A 160 25.61 21.54 7.76
C ASN A 160 25.17 20.69 6.53
N GLY A 161 23.88 20.50 6.26
CA GLY A 161 23.33 19.89 5.05
C GLY A 161 23.63 18.40 4.84
N LYS A 162 24.04 17.63 5.86
CA LYS A 162 24.58 16.27 5.64
C LYS A 162 23.85 15.08 6.28
N GLU A 163 22.86 15.28 7.15
CA GLU A 163 22.26 14.14 7.89
C GLU A 163 20.73 14.02 7.80
N CYS A 164 20.02 15.04 7.29
CA CYS A 164 18.55 15.05 7.27
C CYS A 164 17.99 15.45 5.89
N ARG A 165 17.21 14.56 5.26
CA ARG A 165 16.37 14.88 4.08
C ARG A 165 14.92 14.55 4.43
N CYS A 166 14.26 15.49 5.10
CA CYS A 166 12.85 15.37 5.43
C CYS A 166 12.00 15.43 4.14
N PRO A 167 10.83 14.78 4.10
CA PRO A 167 9.85 15.00 3.03
C PRO A 167 9.50 16.50 2.93
N PRO A 168 9.00 16.96 1.77
CA PRO A 168 8.71 18.38 1.56
C PRO A 168 7.81 18.94 2.68
N ARG A 169 7.79 20.27 2.84
CA ARG A 169 6.98 21.06 3.81
C ARG A 169 5.46 20.72 3.85
N PHE A 170 5.01 19.78 3.03
CA PHE A 170 3.67 19.25 2.86
C PHE A 170 3.55 17.80 3.39
N GLY A 171 4.39 17.41 4.37
CA GLY A 171 4.51 16.05 4.89
C GLY A 171 3.17 15.40 5.29
N PRO A 172 3.17 14.08 5.58
CA PRO A 172 1.97 13.26 5.60
C PRO A 172 0.92 13.83 6.55
N MET A 173 -0.28 14.03 6.02
CA MET A 173 -1.44 14.40 6.82
C MET A 173 -1.91 13.16 7.57
N VAL A 174 -1.94 13.21 8.90
CA VAL A 174 -2.51 12.13 9.71
C VAL A 174 -4.01 12.38 9.86
N PRO A 175 -4.89 11.55 9.27
CA PRO A 175 -6.33 11.79 9.34
C PRO A 175 -6.83 11.69 10.78
N THR A 176 -7.76 12.57 11.16
CA THR A 176 -8.39 12.64 12.50
C THR A 176 -9.92 12.67 12.46
N GLY A 177 -10.50 12.71 11.27
CA GLY A 177 -11.94 12.68 11.10
C GLY A 177 -12.33 12.61 9.64
N LEU A 178 -13.49 12.03 9.37
CA LEU A 178 -14.09 11.96 8.05
C LEU A 178 -15.58 11.65 8.13
N THR A 179 -16.29 11.95 7.05
CA THR A 179 -17.67 11.52 6.82
C THR A 179 -17.69 10.55 5.65
N MET A 180 -18.22 9.35 5.87
CA MET A 180 -18.51 8.36 4.84
C MET A 180 -20.02 8.30 4.61
N ALA A 181 -20.46 8.34 3.36
CA ALA A 181 -21.84 8.11 2.97
C ALA A 181 -21.88 6.97 1.95
N TRP A 182 -22.55 5.89 2.31
CA TRP A 182 -22.69 4.70 1.48
C TRP A 182 -24.05 4.70 0.79
N LYS A 183 -24.05 4.51 -0.52
CA LYS A 183 -25.26 4.33 -1.32
C LYS A 183 -25.21 2.97 -2.04
N PRO A 184 -25.95 1.96 -1.54
CA PRO A 184 -25.98 0.64 -2.15
C PRO A 184 -26.70 0.65 -3.50
N ASN A 185 -26.26 -0.25 -4.38
CA ASN A 185 -26.87 -0.47 -5.69
C ASN A 185 -27.00 -1.98 -5.98
N PRO A 186 -28.21 -2.58 -5.84
CA PRO A 186 -29.48 -1.97 -5.47
C PRO A 186 -29.60 -1.70 -3.95
N ALA A 187 -30.67 -1.00 -3.54
CA ALA A 187 -31.10 -0.96 -2.14
C ALA A 187 -31.34 -2.39 -1.60
N TYR A 188 -31.07 -2.62 -0.31
CA TYR A 188 -31.11 -3.97 0.28
C TYR A 188 -32.14 -4.11 1.39
N THR A 189 -32.54 -5.36 1.65
CA THR A 189 -33.41 -5.74 2.77
C THR A 189 -32.60 -6.43 3.87
N GLY A 190 -33.13 -6.45 5.09
CA GLY A 190 -32.47 -7.09 6.22
C GLY A 190 -31.43 -6.22 6.91
N THR A 191 -30.72 -6.80 7.86
CA THR A 191 -29.84 -6.05 8.77
C THR A 191 -28.53 -5.67 8.15
N HIS A 192 -27.94 -6.49 7.27
CA HIS A 192 -26.61 -6.24 6.71
C HIS A 192 -26.64 -6.10 5.19
N ALA A 193 -25.84 -5.15 4.70
CA ALA A 193 -25.54 -5.03 3.26
C ALA A 193 -24.52 -6.10 2.84
N GLU A 194 -24.34 -6.25 1.53
CA GLU A 194 -23.14 -6.90 1.01
C GLU A 194 -21.89 -6.06 1.33
N LEU A 195 -20.76 -6.74 1.53
CA LEU A 195 -19.45 -6.11 1.67
C LEU A 195 -18.93 -5.67 0.30
N PRO A 196 -18.12 -4.59 0.20
CA PRO A 196 -17.49 -4.22 -1.05
C PRO A 196 -16.67 -5.38 -1.58
N PHE A 197 -16.86 -5.70 -2.84
CA PHE A 197 -16.31 -6.87 -3.50
C PHE A 197 -16.58 -8.24 -2.83
N SER A 198 -17.51 -8.32 -1.89
CA SER A 198 -17.69 -9.45 -0.98
C SER A 198 -16.48 -9.72 -0.06
N ASP A 199 -15.52 -8.80 -0.01
CA ASP A 199 -14.27 -8.77 0.78
C ASP A 199 -13.46 -7.59 0.21
N PRO A 200 -13.26 -6.45 0.91
CA PRO A 200 -13.06 -6.33 2.37
C PRO A 200 -14.12 -5.46 3.10
N TRP A 201 -13.77 -4.83 4.23
CA TRP A 201 -14.63 -3.84 4.92
C TRP A 201 -14.72 -2.50 4.17
N TRP A 202 -15.80 -1.72 4.37
CA TRP A 202 -15.99 -0.40 3.72
C TRP A 202 -14.91 0.61 4.10
N LYS A 203 -14.35 0.51 5.31
CA LYS A 203 -13.24 1.35 5.74
C LYS A 203 -12.00 1.22 4.84
N VAL A 204 -11.81 0.07 4.18
CA VAL A 204 -10.65 -0.15 3.30
C VAL A 204 -10.74 0.74 2.07
N LEU A 205 -11.94 0.91 1.49
CA LEU A 205 -12.17 1.89 0.43
C LEU A 205 -11.87 3.32 0.92
N ALA A 206 -12.19 3.64 2.18
CA ALA A 206 -11.85 4.94 2.75
C ALA A 206 -10.34 5.16 2.91
N ILE A 207 -9.60 4.13 3.31
CA ILE A 207 -8.13 4.16 3.37
C ILE A 207 -7.57 4.35 1.97
N ILE A 208 -8.07 3.60 0.97
CA ILE A 208 -7.64 3.72 -0.44
C ILE A 208 -7.82 5.15 -0.94
N VAL A 209 -8.98 5.77 -0.71
CA VAL A 209 -9.21 7.16 -1.08
C VAL A 209 -8.22 8.11 -0.39
N ALA A 210 -7.94 7.91 0.90
CA ALA A 210 -6.97 8.74 1.63
C ALA A 210 -5.54 8.56 1.10
N VAL A 211 -5.14 7.33 0.79
CA VAL A 211 -3.85 7.01 0.15
C VAL A 211 -3.75 7.64 -1.23
N ILE A 212 -4.77 7.50 -2.09
CA ILE A 212 -4.82 8.12 -3.42
C ILE A 212 -4.73 9.64 -3.32
N ALA A 213 -5.50 10.26 -2.42
CA ALA A 213 -5.50 11.69 -2.22
C ALA A 213 -4.09 12.20 -1.87
N ALA A 214 -3.33 11.47 -1.05
CA ALA A 214 -1.96 11.79 -0.72
C ALA A 214 -0.98 11.51 -1.88
N LEU A 215 -1.10 10.36 -2.55
CA LEU A 215 -0.21 9.95 -3.64
C LEU A 215 -0.32 10.88 -4.86
N VAL A 216 -1.54 11.26 -5.28
CA VAL A 216 -1.76 12.16 -6.42
C VAL A 216 -1.11 13.53 -6.19
N ALA A 217 -1.17 14.06 -4.96
CA ALA A 217 -0.51 15.32 -4.61
C ALA A 217 1.02 15.22 -4.76
N VAL A 218 1.60 14.09 -4.33
CA VAL A 218 3.05 13.83 -4.43
C VAL A 218 3.48 13.62 -5.89
N ILE A 219 2.73 12.86 -6.67
CA ILE A 219 2.99 12.61 -8.09
C ILE A 219 2.91 13.92 -8.89
N ALA A 220 1.90 14.75 -8.65
CA ALA A 220 1.76 16.05 -9.31
C ALA A 220 2.93 17.00 -8.99
N ALA A 221 3.42 16.98 -7.75
CA ALA A 221 4.60 17.74 -7.36
C ALA A 221 5.89 17.23 -8.02
N ALA A 222 6.04 15.90 -8.17
CA ALA A 222 7.19 15.29 -8.83
C ALA A 222 7.21 15.59 -10.35
N VAL A 223 6.11 15.37 -11.07
CA VAL A 223 6.10 15.44 -12.55
C VAL A 223 6.17 16.89 -13.11
N GLY A 224 6.16 17.92 -12.26
CA GLY A 224 6.46 19.30 -12.64
C GLY A 224 5.46 19.97 -13.59
N GLY A 225 4.34 19.29 -13.89
CA GLY A 225 3.36 19.72 -14.88
C GLY A 225 1.95 19.42 -14.42
N GLY A 226 1.39 20.22 -13.52
CA GLY A 226 -0.04 20.14 -13.23
C GLY A 226 -0.45 20.96 -12.02
N LYS A 227 -1.42 21.86 -12.21
CA LYS A 227 -2.27 22.31 -11.12
C LYS A 227 -3.10 21.09 -10.68
N ALA A 228 -2.62 20.35 -9.69
CA ALA A 228 -3.48 19.41 -8.98
C ALA A 228 -4.36 20.23 -8.04
N ASN A 229 -5.66 20.32 -8.34
CA ASN A 229 -6.63 20.94 -7.46
C ASN A 229 -6.86 20.00 -6.27
N PHE A 230 -6.00 20.12 -5.26
CA PHE A 230 -6.19 19.47 -3.98
C PHE A 230 -6.75 20.50 -3.01
N SER A 231 -7.97 20.25 -2.52
CA SER A 231 -8.46 20.87 -1.31
C SER A 231 -8.52 19.77 -0.25
N VAL A 232 -7.50 19.69 0.61
CA VAL A 232 -7.75 19.27 2.00
C VAL A 232 -8.10 20.55 2.74
N GLY A 233 -9.30 21.06 2.43
CA GLY A 233 -9.95 22.12 3.16
C GLY A 233 -10.62 21.52 4.39
N GLY A 234 -10.09 21.84 5.57
CA GLY A 234 -10.55 21.33 6.85
C GLY A 234 -9.86 22.04 8.02
N SER A 235 -10.35 23.23 8.38
CA SER A 235 -10.08 23.94 9.65
C SER A 235 -8.61 24.10 10.10
N VAL A 236 -7.68 24.22 9.16
CA VAL A 236 -6.40 24.91 9.44
C VAL A 236 -6.66 26.38 9.15
N GLU A 237 -6.27 27.33 10.00
CA GLU A 237 -6.39 28.77 9.76
C GLU A 237 -6.04 29.12 8.29
N GLU A 238 -7.09 29.38 7.49
CA GLU A 238 -7.05 29.46 6.03
C GLU A 238 -6.66 30.86 5.57
N THR A 239 -5.37 31.17 5.59
CA THR A 239 -4.84 32.38 4.94
C THR A 239 -3.60 32.10 4.10
N ASP A 240 -3.63 31.14 3.17
CA ASP A 240 -2.99 31.26 1.85
C ASP A 240 -3.36 30.06 0.93
N PRO A 241 -4.12 30.26 -0.18
CA PRO A 241 -4.59 29.18 -1.06
C PRO A 241 -3.60 28.87 -2.20
N SER A 242 -2.31 28.68 -1.90
CA SER A 242 -1.32 28.35 -2.92
C SER A 242 -0.36 27.24 -2.49
N VAL A 243 -0.49 26.06 -3.10
CA VAL A 243 0.51 25.00 -3.01
C VAL A 243 1.71 25.44 -3.86
N HIS A 244 2.74 26.00 -3.22
CA HIS A 244 4.03 26.23 -3.84
C HIS A 244 4.78 24.89 -3.93
N CYS A 245 4.65 24.19 -5.05
CA CYS A 245 5.40 22.96 -5.31
C CYS A 245 6.91 23.22 -5.26
N CYS A 246 7.64 22.49 -4.40
CA CYS A 246 9.09 22.39 -4.54
C CYS A 246 9.39 21.56 -5.80
N SER A 247 10.20 22.09 -6.70
CA SER A 247 10.77 21.30 -7.79
C SER A 247 11.79 20.33 -7.22
N LEU A 248 11.45 19.05 -7.15
CA LEU A 248 12.44 18.00 -6.95
C LEU A 248 13.35 18.01 -8.18
N LYS A 249 14.61 18.41 -8.00
CA LYS A 249 15.62 18.37 -9.06
C LYS A 249 15.95 16.90 -9.37
N GLY A 250 15.25 16.35 -10.36
CA GLY A 250 15.53 15.06 -10.99
C GLY A 250 14.28 14.36 -11.56
N ALA A 251 13.09 14.77 -11.10
CA ALA A 251 11.81 14.35 -11.66
C ALA A 251 11.55 14.84 -13.11
N GLY A 252 12.40 15.73 -13.63
CA GLY A 252 12.42 16.13 -15.05
C GLY A 252 13.07 15.11 -16.00
N SER A 253 13.45 13.92 -15.53
CA SER A 253 14.16 12.89 -16.33
C SER A 253 13.28 11.73 -16.82
N GLY A 254 12.00 11.68 -16.46
CA GLY A 254 11.11 10.57 -16.87
C GLY A 254 11.41 9.23 -16.20
N ALA A 255 12.27 9.19 -15.18
CA ALA A 255 12.44 8.05 -14.27
C ALA A 255 11.68 8.32 -12.97
N PRO A 256 10.89 7.35 -12.44
CA PRO A 256 10.15 7.54 -11.20
C PRO A 256 11.12 7.69 -10.03
N GLU A 257 11.26 8.92 -9.54
CA GLU A 257 11.93 9.18 -8.26
C GLU A 257 11.03 8.67 -7.14
N PHE A 258 11.53 7.71 -6.37
CA PHE A 258 10.82 7.21 -5.21
C PHE A 258 10.56 8.34 -4.21
N THR A 259 9.31 8.52 -3.77
CA THR A 259 8.96 9.57 -2.83
C THR A 259 8.67 9.01 -1.43
N VAL A 260 9.60 9.28 -0.50
CA VAL A 260 9.47 8.97 0.94
C VAL A 260 8.16 9.53 1.53
N ALA A 261 7.67 10.65 0.99
CA ALA A 261 6.39 11.25 1.35
C ALA A 261 5.18 10.34 1.09
N GLY A 262 5.21 9.55 0.01
CA GLY A 262 4.14 8.61 -0.31
C GLY A 262 4.03 7.48 0.71
N VAL A 263 5.17 6.88 1.10
CA VAL A 263 5.23 5.87 2.17
C VAL A 263 4.75 6.44 3.50
N ALA A 264 5.24 7.63 3.87
CA ALA A 264 4.83 8.28 5.10
C ALA A 264 3.31 8.56 5.12
N SER A 265 2.73 8.93 3.97
CA SER A 265 1.29 9.15 3.83
C SER A 265 0.50 7.85 3.91
N ALA A 266 1.02 6.75 3.37
CA ALA A 266 0.39 5.44 3.51
C ALA A 266 0.37 4.97 4.96
N ILE A 267 1.46 5.17 5.71
CA ILE A 267 1.53 4.89 7.16
C ILE A 267 0.52 5.76 7.92
N ALA A 268 0.45 7.05 7.61
CA ALA A 268 -0.49 7.99 8.23
C ALA A 268 -1.96 7.62 7.98
N SER A 269 -2.29 7.18 6.76
CA SER A 269 -3.63 6.71 6.40
C SER A 269 -4.05 5.44 7.16
N GLY A 270 -3.08 4.69 7.71
CA GLY A 270 -3.34 3.58 8.65
C GLY A 270 -4.15 4.01 9.88
N ALA A 271 -4.11 5.29 10.27
CA ALA A 271 -4.93 5.81 11.37
C ALA A 271 -6.44 5.61 11.13
N ILE A 272 -6.90 5.61 9.87
CA ILE A 272 -8.29 5.33 9.51
C ILE A 272 -8.65 3.87 9.82
N ALA A 273 -7.73 2.92 9.57
CA ALA A 273 -7.97 1.50 9.83
C ALA A 273 -8.25 1.25 11.32
N VAL A 274 -7.44 1.86 12.17
CA VAL A 274 -7.51 1.77 13.62
C VAL A 274 -8.74 2.46 14.17
N ALA A 275 -8.97 3.73 13.77
CA ALA A 275 -10.15 4.48 14.22
C ALA A 275 -11.46 3.79 13.81
N CYS A 276 -11.47 3.12 12.66
CA CYS A 276 -12.63 2.38 12.17
C CYS A 276 -12.67 0.91 12.61
N SER A 277 -11.82 0.44 13.52
CA SER A 277 -11.80 -0.93 14.10
C SER A 277 -11.57 -2.07 13.11
N ASP A 278 -10.60 -2.96 13.39
CA ASP A 278 -10.26 -4.12 12.53
C ASP A 278 -11.24 -5.30 12.62
N GLU A 279 -11.96 -5.46 13.74
CA GLU A 279 -12.90 -6.57 13.93
C GLU A 279 -14.19 -6.41 13.11
N ALA A 280 -14.81 -5.23 13.20
CA ALA A 280 -15.98 -4.84 12.43
C ALA A 280 -15.95 -3.31 12.21
N ASP A 281 -16.23 -2.89 10.98
CA ASP A 281 -16.19 -1.49 10.60
C ASP A 281 -17.43 -0.70 11.13
N PRO A 282 -17.41 0.64 11.06
CA PRO A 282 -18.50 1.45 11.59
C PRO A 282 -19.83 1.25 10.86
N PHE A 283 -19.80 0.86 9.58
CA PHE A 283 -21.03 0.51 8.87
C PHE A 283 -21.61 -0.77 9.46
N TRP A 284 -20.87 -1.87 9.46
CA TRP A 284 -21.34 -3.17 9.96
C TRP A 284 -21.91 -3.08 11.38
N ARG A 285 -21.23 -2.35 12.27
CA ARG A 285 -21.69 -2.14 13.65
C ARG A 285 -22.95 -1.28 13.71
N GLY A 286 -22.99 -0.20 12.94
CA GLY A 286 -24.19 0.65 12.82
C GLY A 286 -25.39 -0.14 12.30
N GLN A 287 -25.17 -0.96 11.27
CA GLN A 287 -26.17 -1.84 10.67
C GLN A 287 -26.78 -2.80 11.69
N ALA A 288 -25.94 -3.43 12.53
CA ALA A 288 -26.38 -4.32 13.60
C ALA A 288 -27.17 -3.58 14.71
N ALA A 289 -26.75 -2.35 15.04
CA ALA A 289 -27.39 -1.53 16.07
C ALA A 289 -28.73 -0.89 15.61
N THR A 290 -28.98 -0.82 14.30
CA THR A 290 -30.19 -0.21 13.74
C THR A 290 -30.95 -1.13 12.79
N PRO A 291 -31.44 -2.31 13.21
CA PRO A 291 -32.16 -3.22 12.32
C PRO A 291 -33.41 -2.53 11.75
N PRO A 292 -33.65 -2.60 10.42
CA PRO A 292 -34.81 -1.98 9.80
C PRO A 292 -36.09 -2.75 10.17
N ALA A 293 -37.24 -2.09 10.10
CA ALA A 293 -38.52 -2.74 10.35
C ALA A 293 -38.88 -3.69 9.19
N ALA A 294 -39.77 -4.64 9.45
CA ALA A 294 -40.22 -5.58 8.43
C ALA A 294 -40.80 -4.84 7.21
N GLY A 295 -40.27 -5.13 6.02
CA GLY A 295 -40.69 -4.52 4.75
C GLY A 295 -39.98 -3.21 4.38
N GLU A 296 -39.16 -2.64 5.27
CA GLU A 296 -38.30 -1.50 4.94
C GLU A 296 -37.07 -1.95 4.12
N THR A 297 -36.65 -1.11 3.18
CA THR A 297 -35.40 -1.30 2.42
C THR A 297 -34.43 -0.18 2.76
N THR A 298 -33.16 -0.52 2.97
CA THR A 298 -32.09 0.45 3.21
C THR A 298 -31.64 1.05 1.89
N VAL A 299 -31.72 2.38 1.77
CA VAL A 299 -31.40 3.11 0.53
C VAL A 299 -30.10 3.92 0.61
N ALA A 300 -29.64 4.23 1.82
CA ALA A 300 -28.37 4.88 2.07
C ALA A 300 -27.96 4.72 3.54
N GLU A 301 -26.67 4.88 3.81
CA GLU A 301 -26.10 4.87 5.15
C GLU A 301 -25.06 5.98 5.26
N ARG A 302 -24.82 6.50 6.46
CA ARG A 302 -23.82 7.54 6.71
C ARG A 302 -23.13 7.29 8.03
N VAL A 303 -21.81 7.43 8.02
CA VAL A 303 -20.95 7.41 9.20
C VAL A 303 -20.21 8.73 9.27
N VAL A 304 -20.28 9.40 10.42
CA VAL A 304 -19.39 10.50 10.78
C VAL A 304 -18.44 9.99 11.85
N ALA A 305 -17.16 9.86 11.51
CA ALA A 305 -16.12 9.42 12.42
C ALA A 305 -15.19 10.58 12.77
N LYS A 306 -14.89 10.73 14.05
CA LYS A 306 -13.92 11.70 14.58
C LYS A 306 -13.10 11.01 15.65
N TRP A 307 -11.79 11.21 15.64
CA TRP A 307 -10.91 10.60 16.61
C TRP A 307 -9.79 11.53 17.04
N LYS A 308 -9.30 11.27 18.25
CA LYS A 308 -8.11 11.88 18.81
C LYS A 308 -7.01 10.83 18.89
N MET A 309 -5.90 11.12 18.22
CA MET A 309 -4.69 10.31 18.36
C MET A 309 -4.13 10.50 19.77
N LEU A 310 -4.00 9.40 20.52
CA LEU A 310 -3.33 9.43 21.83
C LEU A 310 -1.82 9.28 21.67
N GLU A 311 -1.41 8.59 20.61
CA GLU A 311 -0.02 8.27 20.24
C GLU A 311 0.15 8.46 18.73
N ALA A 312 1.37 8.72 18.26
CA ALA A 312 1.66 8.85 16.83
C ALA A 312 1.58 7.50 16.12
N PRO A 313 1.08 7.45 14.87
CA PRO A 313 1.00 6.19 14.13
C PRO A 313 2.40 5.74 13.72
N VAL A 314 2.82 4.57 14.19
CA VAL A 314 4.14 3.99 13.86
C VAL A 314 3.93 2.59 13.28
N ALA A 315 4.56 2.33 12.13
CA ALA A 315 4.53 1.03 11.49
C ALA A 315 5.01 -0.08 12.45
N GLY A 316 4.26 -1.18 12.51
CA GLY A 316 4.59 -2.32 13.37
C GLY A 316 4.45 -2.08 14.87
N LYS A 317 4.00 -0.91 15.34
CA LYS A 317 3.73 -0.67 16.77
C LYS A 317 2.25 -0.46 17.01
N ALA A 318 1.74 -1.08 18.08
CA ALA A 318 0.39 -0.81 18.55
C ALA A 318 0.32 0.64 19.05
N TYR A 319 -0.74 1.35 18.69
CA TYR A 319 -1.03 2.70 19.17
C TYR A 319 -2.53 2.85 19.40
N LYS A 320 -2.92 3.82 20.24
CA LYS A 320 -4.31 4.03 20.67
C LYS A 320 -4.95 5.28 20.10
N THR A 321 -6.24 5.19 19.84
CA THR A 321 -7.05 6.32 19.36
C THR A 321 -8.41 6.33 20.07
N ASP A 322 -8.79 7.49 20.62
CA ASP A 322 -10.16 7.68 21.11
C ASP A 322 -11.04 8.10 19.94
N VAL A 323 -12.04 7.30 19.62
CA VAL A 323 -12.92 7.50 18.47
C VAL A 323 -14.37 7.70 18.91
N SER A 324 -15.03 8.64 18.27
CA SER A 324 -16.48 8.81 18.29
C SER A 324 -17.01 8.62 16.88
N TRP A 325 -18.03 7.79 16.73
CA TRP A 325 -18.71 7.59 15.46
C TRP A 325 -20.21 7.75 15.64
N THR A 326 -20.83 8.41 14.66
CA THR A 326 -22.29 8.55 14.52
C THR A 326 -22.70 7.92 13.21
N TYR A 327 -23.61 6.97 13.31
CA TYR A 327 -24.17 6.22 12.20
C TYR A 327 -25.63 6.61 11.97
N GLU A 328 -25.99 6.81 10.71
CA GLU A 328 -27.35 7.06 10.24
C GLU A 328 -27.70 6.03 9.15
N ARG A 329 -28.84 5.38 9.27
CA ARG A 329 -29.41 4.47 8.24
C ARG A 329 -30.68 5.08 7.69
N PHE A 330 -30.72 5.29 6.38
CA PHE A 330 -31.88 5.79 5.67
C PHE A 330 -32.62 4.62 5.02
N THR A 331 -33.89 4.45 5.36
CA THR A 331 -34.76 3.43 4.76
C THR A 331 -35.94 4.06 4.03
N THR A 332 -36.72 3.24 3.33
CA THR A 332 -38.01 3.67 2.74
C THR A 332 -39.06 4.08 3.77
N GLY A 333 -38.93 3.67 5.04
CA GLY A 333 -39.88 4.00 6.11
C GLY A 333 -39.41 5.18 6.97
N LYS A 334 -38.22 5.05 7.58
CA LYS A 334 -37.65 6.07 8.46
C LYS A 334 -36.12 6.08 8.49
N THR A 335 -35.56 7.07 9.19
CA THR A 335 -34.14 7.13 9.50
C THR A 335 -33.88 6.55 10.89
N TYR A 336 -32.83 5.75 11.01
CA TYR A 336 -32.32 5.21 12.27
C TYR A 336 -30.97 5.84 12.59
N HIS A 337 -30.65 5.94 13.89
CA HIS A 337 -29.42 6.56 14.36
C HIS A 337 -28.77 5.69 15.43
N HIS A 338 -27.44 5.68 15.44
CA HIS A 338 -26.63 5.06 16.47
C HIS A 338 -25.34 5.87 16.67
N SER A 339 -24.83 5.95 17.90
CA SER A 339 -23.58 6.64 18.21
C SER A 339 -22.84 5.89 19.30
N VAL A 340 -21.51 5.80 19.16
CA VAL A 340 -20.62 5.17 20.13
C VAL A 340 -19.34 5.99 20.23
N THR A 341 -18.79 6.04 21.43
CA THR A 341 -17.45 6.54 21.71
C THR A 341 -16.67 5.46 22.44
N GLU A 342 -15.45 5.20 22.00
CA GLU A 342 -14.60 4.14 22.54
C GLU A 342 -13.12 4.41 22.24
N THR A 343 -12.24 3.58 22.81
CA THR A 343 -10.81 3.58 22.49
C THR A 343 -10.50 2.38 21.63
N GLN A 344 -9.92 2.62 20.45
CA GLN A 344 -9.43 1.59 19.53
C GLN A 344 -7.92 1.45 19.64
N VAL A 345 -7.41 0.27 19.32
CA VAL A 345 -5.97 -0.06 19.35
C VAL A 345 -5.59 -0.68 18.01
N ASN A 346 -4.48 -0.22 17.44
CA ASN A 346 -3.92 -0.83 16.25
C ASN A 346 -3.47 -2.27 16.54
N VAL A 347 -3.96 -3.24 15.77
CA VAL A 347 -3.53 -4.65 15.86
C VAL A 347 -2.47 -5.02 14.84
N HIS A 348 -2.19 -4.18 13.84
CA HIS A 348 -1.13 -4.37 12.84
C HIS A 348 0.25 -4.06 13.42
N ALA A 349 0.67 -4.88 14.39
CA ALA A 349 1.92 -4.74 15.10
C ALA A 349 2.86 -5.91 14.82
N ALA A 350 4.16 -5.63 14.84
CA ALA A 350 5.23 -6.55 14.51
C ALA A 350 6.37 -6.44 15.53
N GLY A 351 7.24 -7.43 15.50
CA GLY A 351 8.47 -7.48 16.28
C GLY A 351 9.62 -6.72 15.60
N PRO A 352 10.85 -6.86 16.12
CA PRO A 352 12.01 -6.19 15.59
C PRO A 352 12.38 -6.67 14.18
N VAL A 353 13.02 -5.77 13.43
CA VAL A 353 13.60 -6.05 12.11
C VAL A 353 15.11 -6.22 12.26
N LYS A 354 15.65 -7.28 11.66
CA LYS A 354 17.10 -7.46 11.51
C LYS A 354 17.47 -7.20 10.06
N VAL A 355 18.48 -6.37 9.83
CA VAL A 355 18.99 -6.04 8.51
C VAL A 355 20.47 -6.42 8.43
N GLU A 356 20.83 -7.13 7.38
CA GLU A 356 22.21 -7.52 7.06
C GLU A 356 22.56 -6.99 5.67
N THR A 357 23.73 -6.37 5.55
CA THR A 357 24.30 -5.86 4.30
C THR A 357 25.81 -6.09 4.32
N PRO A 358 26.48 -6.12 3.16
CA PRO A 358 27.94 -6.09 3.14
C PRO A 358 28.46 -4.74 3.64
N ASP A 359 29.58 -4.72 4.36
CA ASP A 359 30.19 -3.46 4.84
C ASP A 359 30.80 -2.65 3.69
N VAL A 360 31.46 -3.36 2.76
CA VAL A 360 32.20 -2.78 1.63
C VAL A 360 31.94 -3.61 0.36
N VAL A 361 31.69 -2.93 -0.75
CA VAL A 361 31.48 -3.52 -2.07
C VAL A 361 32.33 -2.76 -3.08
N HIS A 362 32.96 -3.47 -4.02
CA HIS A 362 33.66 -2.81 -5.13
C HIS A 362 32.66 -2.24 -6.12
N ALA A 363 32.99 -1.11 -6.76
CA ALA A 363 32.17 -0.58 -7.85
C ALA A 363 31.82 -1.69 -8.88
N PHE A 364 30.57 -1.68 -9.33
CA PHE A 364 29.99 -2.65 -10.28
C PHE A 364 29.77 -4.08 -9.77
N GLN A 365 30.05 -4.37 -8.49
CA GLN A 365 29.48 -5.53 -7.81
C GLN A 365 28.06 -5.19 -7.29
N PRO A 366 27.13 -6.15 -7.23
CA PRO A 366 25.79 -5.86 -6.74
C PRO A 366 25.80 -5.46 -5.26
N LEU A 367 25.05 -4.42 -4.92
CA LEU A 367 24.66 -4.20 -3.52
C LEU A 367 23.57 -5.21 -3.17
N TRP A 368 23.60 -5.75 -1.97
CA TRP A 368 22.56 -6.66 -1.50
C TRP A 368 22.17 -6.36 -0.07
N VAL A 369 20.95 -6.75 0.29
CA VAL A 369 20.39 -6.63 1.63
C VAL A 369 19.59 -7.89 1.93
N ARG A 370 19.67 -8.32 3.19
CA ARG A 370 18.81 -9.33 3.78
C ARG A 370 18.06 -8.72 4.96
N ALA A 371 16.78 -9.02 5.07
CA ALA A 371 15.94 -8.56 6.15
C ALA A 371 15.14 -9.71 6.73
N ALA A 372 15.11 -9.81 8.05
CA ALA A 372 14.24 -10.74 8.77
C ALA A 372 13.26 -9.95 9.63
N PHE A 373 11.97 -10.22 9.45
CA PHE A 373 10.88 -9.52 10.13
C PHE A 373 10.23 -10.46 11.13
N GLN A 374 10.12 -10.02 12.39
CA GLN A 374 9.47 -10.80 13.44
C GLN A 374 8.01 -10.39 13.61
N ARG A 375 7.16 -11.37 13.96
CA ARG A 375 5.83 -11.16 14.54
C ARG A 375 5.97 -10.86 16.04
N GLN A 376 4.88 -10.43 16.68
CA GLN A 376 4.90 -10.13 18.12
C GLN A 376 5.23 -11.33 19.01
N ASP A 377 4.92 -12.54 18.57
CA ASP A 377 5.24 -13.79 19.26
C ASP A 377 6.69 -14.25 19.06
N GLY A 378 7.50 -13.48 18.31
CA GLY A 378 8.89 -13.78 17.99
C GLY A 378 9.09 -14.72 16.80
N SER A 379 8.02 -15.28 16.21
CA SER A 379 8.13 -16.03 14.96
C SER A 379 8.46 -15.11 13.78
N LEU A 380 9.03 -15.66 12.71
CA LEU A 380 9.33 -14.89 11.50
C LEU A 380 8.13 -14.87 10.55
N PHE A 381 7.94 -13.74 9.89
CA PHE A 381 7.19 -13.72 8.63
C PHE A 381 7.98 -14.49 7.56
N LYS A 382 7.30 -15.21 6.67
CA LYS A 382 7.94 -16.08 5.68
C LYS A 382 7.23 -16.08 4.33
N GLY A 383 7.98 -16.29 3.26
CA GLY A 383 7.46 -16.46 1.90
C GLY A 383 6.50 -15.33 1.53
N SER A 384 5.26 -15.69 1.18
CA SER A 384 4.22 -14.75 0.74
C SER A 384 3.62 -13.87 1.84
N ASP A 385 4.04 -14.02 3.10
CA ASP A 385 3.49 -13.25 4.22
C ASP A 385 3.59 -11.73 4.04
N LEU A 386 4.63 -11.27 3.34
CA LEU A 386 4.96 -9.87 3.20
C LEU A 386 5.16 -9.48 1.74
N TYR A 387 4.73 -8.28 1.42
CA TYR A 387 5.29 -7.50 0.33
C TYR A 387 6.37 -6.61 0.92
N SER A 388 7.63 -6.82 0.52
CA SER A 388 8.76 -6.09 1.09
C SER A 388 9.71 -5.57 0.04
N PHE A 389 10.34 -4.45 0.34
CA PHE A 389 11.30 -3.78 -0.54
C PHE A 389 12.34 -3.00 0.26
N ALA A 390 13.49 -2.79 -0.36
CA ALA A 390 14.53 -1.91 0.15
C ALA A 390 14.73 -0.71 -0.77
N LEU A 391 15.12 0.41 -0.17
CA LEU A 391 15.66 1.56 -0.85
C LEU A 391 17.16 1.59 -0.63
N PHE A 392 17.90 1.61 -1.73
CA PHE A 392 19.31 1.97 -1.76
C PHE A 392 19.41 3.45 -2.13
N GLU A 393 19.84 4.27 -1.18
CA GLU A 393 20.14 5.68 -1.41
C GLU A 393 21.62 5.82 -1.78
N ALA A 394 21.88 6.35 -2.97
CA ALA A 394 23.22 6.70 -3.43
C ALA A 394 23.82 7.83 -2.57
N PRO A 395 25.15 8.02 -2.55
CA PRO A 395 25.79 9.01 -1.69
C PRO A 395 25.29 10.45 -1.89
N GLN A 396 24.80 10.78 -3.09
CA GLN A 396 24.25 12.09 -3.43
C GLN A 396 22.70 12.14 -3.37
N GLY A 397 22.07 11.03 -3.00
CA GLY A 397 20.68 10.93 -2.58
C GLY A 397 19.67 10.50 -3.64
N LEU A 398 20.12 9.90 -4.75
CA LEU A 398 19.23 9.18 -5.66
C LEU A 398 18.81 7.84 -5.05
N TYR A 399 17.52 7.51 -5.12
CA TYR A 399 16.96 6.28 -4.57
C TYR A 399 16.76 5.22 -5.64
N PHE A 400 17.05 3.97 -5.28
CA PHE A 400 16.79 2.78 -6.08
C PHE A 400 15.98 1.80 -5.25
N VAL A 401 14.87 1.32 -5.81
CA VAL A 401 14.02 0.31 -5.18
C VAL A 401 14.47 -1.07 -5.59
N ALA A 402 14.63 -1.97 -4.62
CA ALA A 402 14.82 -3.39 -4.84
C ALA A 402 13.72 -4.17 -4.10
N PRO A 403 12.96 -5.06 -4.78
CA PRO A 403 12.06 -5.96 -4.08
C PRO A 403 12.86 -6.91 -3.19
N LEU A 404 12.30 -7.30 -2.05
CA LEU A 404 12.86 -8.33 -1.18
C LEU A 404 11.92 -9.55 -1.19
N THR A 405 12.48 -10.73 -1.46
CA THR A 405 11.74 -12.00 -1.56
C THR A 405 12.40 -13.08 -0.69
N ASP A 406 11.57 -14.00 -0.18
CA ASP A 406 11.97 -15.20 0.59
C ASP A 406 11.70 -16.44 -0.29
N ASP A 407 12.49 -16.56 -1.36
CA ASP A 407 12.32 -17.49 -2.49
C ASP A 407 13.47 -18.49 -2.68
N GLY A 408 14.56 -18.36 -1.92
CA GLY A 408 15.79 -19.12 -2.01
C GLY A 408 16.61 -18.82 -3.27
N LEU A 409 16.43 -17.65 -3.89
CA LEU A 409 17.15 -17.21 -5.08
C LEU A 409 18.12 -16.05 -4.78
N GLY A 410 19.14 -15.91 -5.63
CA GLY A 410 20.07 -14.79 -5.56
C GLY A 410 20.83 -14.74 -4.24
N PHE A 411 20.57 -13.69 -3.45
CA PHE A 411 21.18 -13.50 -2.12
C PHE A 411 20.37 -14.10 -0.98
N ASP A 412 19.20 -14.67 -1.23
CA ASP A 412 18.41 -15.35 -0.22
C ASP A 412 19.05 -16.70 0.18
N PRO A 413 19.38 -16.93 1.46
CA PRO A 413 19.96 -18.19 1.91
C PRO A 413 19.04 -19.42 1.73
N GLY A 414 17.72 -19.25 1.69
CA GLY A 414 16.81 -20.39 1.63
C GLY A 414 15.35 -20.02 1.46
N ALA A 415 14.63 -20.81 0.65
CA ALA A 415 13.22 -20.59 0.42
C ALA A 415 12.37 -20.77 1.70
N ASN A 416 11.50 -19.79 1.96
CA ASN A 416 10.53 -19.81 3.06
C ASN A 416 11.20 -19.96 4.44
N ASP A 417 12.38 -19.39 4.60
CA ASP A 417 13.16 -19.45 5.85
C ASP A 417 12.92 -18.23 6.76
N GLY A 418 12.29 -17.18 6.24
CA GLY A 418 11.99 -15.92 6.90
C GLY A 418 13.03 -14.82 6.66
N THR A 419 13.99 -15.06 5.77
CA THR A 419 14.96 -14.08 5.28
C THR A 419 14.52 -13.55 3.93
N TYR A 420 14.13 -12.29 3.87
CA TYR A 420 13.80 -11.62 2.63
C TYR A 420 15.05 -10.96 2.08
N ALA A 421 15.47 -11.32 0.87
CA ALA A 421 16.68 -10.80 0.24
C ALA A 421 16.37 -10.05 -1.05
N GLY A 422 17.22 -9.06 -1.36
CA GLY A 422 17.19 -8.36 -2.64
C GLY A 422 18.52 -7.70 -2.93
N SER A 423 18.67 -7.27 -4.18
CA SER A 423 19.91 -6.68 -4.65
C SER A 423 19.70 -5.59 -5.68
N LEU A 424 20.62 -4.64 -5.72
CA LEU A 424 20.76 -3.62 -6.75
C LEU A 424 21.99 -3.93 -7.60
N ASP A 425 21.77 -4.12 -8.90
CA ASP A 425 22.84 -4.16 -9.89
C ASP A 425 23.43 -2.75 -10.07
N LEU A 426 24.64 -2.54 -9.54
CA LEU A 426 25.33 -1.26 -9.61
C LEU A 426 25.69 -0.86 -11.05
N GLU A 427 25.90 -1.79 -11.98
CA GLU A 427 26.20 -1.41 -13.37
C GLU A 427 24.99 -0.72 -14.01
N ARG A 428 23.80 -1.26 -13.76
CA ARG A 428 22.55 -0.64 -14.22
C ARG A 428 22.28 0.68 -13.50
N ALA A 429 22.48 0.73 -12.18
CA ALA A 429 22.31 1.94 -11.39
C ALA A 429 23.26 3.07 -11.81
N TYR A 430 24.51 2.72 -12.14
CA TYR A 430 25.54 3.68 -12.55
C TYR A 430 25.14 4.49 -13.78
N ARG A 431 24.47 3.88 -14.76
CA ARG A 431 23.98 4.60 -15.95
C ARG A 431 23.00 5.71 -15.59
N LEU A 432 22.13 5.47 -14.61
CA LEU A 432 21.18 6.48 -14.11
C LEU A 432 21.88 7.55 -13.27
N LEU A 433 22.84 7.16 -12.43
CA LEU A 433 23.66 8.12 -11.66
C LEU A 433 24.41 9.08 -12.58
N LEU A 434 25.02 8.58 -13.65
CA LEU A 434 25.73 9.41 -14.63
C LEU A 434 24.82 10.43 -15.33
N GLN A 435 23.58 10.05 -15.66
CA GLN A 435 22.59 10.96 -16.24
C GLN A 435 22.21 12.10 -15.28
N GLN A 436 22.29 11.85 -13.97
CA GLN A 436 22.03 12.83 -12.92
C GLN A 436 23.31 13.50 -12.39
N HIS A 437 24.45 13.30 -13.03
CA HIS A 437 25.76 13.81 -12.61
C HIS A 437 26.14 13.42 -11.16
N GLN A 438 25.79 12.19 -10.75
CA GLN A 438 26.12 11.61 -9.45
C GLN A 438 27.25 10.57 -9.54
N ASP A 439 27.91 10.30 -8.42
CA ASP A 439 29.01 9.34 -8.31
C ASP A 439 28.52 8.04 -7.65
N VAL A 440 29.01 6.90 -8.11
CA VAL A 440 28.71 5.59 -7.53
C VAL A 440 29.52 5.32 -6.26
N HIS A 441 30.69 5.94 -6.10
CA HIS A 441 31.58 5.73 -4.97
C HIS A 441 31.13 6.50 -3.72
N GLY A 442 31.31 5.87 -2.56
CA GLY A 442 30.98 6.46 -1.25
C GLY A 442 29.99 5.62 -0.46
N VAL A 443 29.37 6.25 0.55
CA VAL A 443 28.46 5.57 1.47
C VAL A 443 27.04 5.57 0.90
N TRP A 444 26.54 4.37 0.63
CA TRP A 444 25.16 4.10 0.30
C TRP A 444 24.37 3.80 1.57
N ARG A 445 23.13 4.29 1.65
CA ARG A 445 22.24 4.01 2.79
C ARG A 445 21.14 3.04 2.40
N VAL A 446 20.77 2.17 3.33
CA VAL A 446 19.77 1.12 3.11
C VAL A 446 18.60 1.31 4.06
N PHE A 447 17.40 1.33 3.48
CA PHE A 447 16.12 1.47 4.18
C PHE A 447 15.23 0.30 3.75
N VAL A 448 14.60 -0.37 4.70
CA VAL A 448 13.80 -1.58 4.48
C VAL A 448 12.37 -1.32 4.92
N PHE A 449 11.44 -1.79 4.09
CA PHE A 449 10.01 -1.64 4.28
C PHE A 449 9.33 -2.98 4.06
N ALA A 450 8.27 -3.24 4.83
CA ALA A 450 7.41 -4.39 4.62
C ALA A 450 5.95 -4.04 4.93
N GLN A 451 5.06 -4.47 4.02
CA GLN A 451 3.62 -4.47 4.19
C GLN A 451 3.14 -5.92 4.35
N ASP A 452 2.17 -6.13 5.25
CA ASP A 452 1.48 -7.42 5.33
C ASP A 452 0.65 -7.67 4.06
N VAL A 453 0.45 -8.94 3.74
CA VAL A 453 -0.34 -9.35 2.58
C VAL A 453 -1.61 -10.03 3.07
N ASN A 454 -2.73 -9.77 2.39
CA ASN A 454 -3.97 -10.48 2.66
C ASN A 454 -3.84 -11.94 2.16
N LEU A 455 -3.63 -12.87 3.10
CA LEU A 455 -3.47 -14.30 2.84
C LEU A 455 -4.79 -15.08 2.88
N THR A 456 -5.93 -14.38 2.85
CA THR A 456 -7.23 -15.02 2.89
C THR A 456 -7.37 -16.00 1.74
N LYS A 457 -7.69 -17.26 2.08
CA LYS A 457 -7.82 -18.31 1.08
C LYS A 457 -9.08 -18.11 0.23
N PRO A 458 -9.03 -18.43 -1.07
CA PRO A 458 -10.23 -18.48 -1.90
C PRO A 458 -11.33 -19.35 -1.25
N GLY A 459 -12.57 -18.85 -1.26
CA GLY A 459 -13.72 -19.52 -0.67
C GLY A 459 -13.93 -19.27 0.83
N THR A 460 -13.06 -18.48 1.49
CA THR A 460 -13.33 -18.00 2.85
C THR A 460 -14.61 -17.16 2.87
N PRO A 461 -15.52 -17.34 3.84
CA PRO A 461 -16.74 -16.53 3.91
C PRO A 461 -16.43 -15.03 3.96
N PRO A 462 -17.17 -14.17 3.20
CA PRO A 462 -16.95 -12.72 3.12
C PRO A 462 -16.65 -12.01 4.43
N HIS A 463 -17.46 -12.28 5.46
CA HIS A 463 -17.32 -11.62 6.76
C HIS A 463 -16.06 -12.03 7.54
N ILE A 464 -15.55 -13.25 7.31
CA ILE A 464 -14.28 -13.70 7.89
C ILE A 464 -13.11 -13.15 7.07
N ALA A 465 -13.25 -13.15 5.74
CA ALA A 465 -12.26 -12.60 4.83
C ALA A 465 -11.97 -11.12 5.13
N ALA A 466 -13.02 -10.32 5.33
CA ALA A 466 -12.89 -8.89 5.60
C ALA A 466 -12.15 -8.55 6.91
N GLN A 467 -12.09 -9.48 7.88
CA GLN A 467 -11.31 -9.30 9.12
C GLN A 467 -9.79 -9.39 8.89
N HIS A 468 -9.37 -9.91 7.74
CA HIS A 468 -7.97 -10.01 7.37
C HIS A 468 -7.64 -8.94 6.35
N ILE A 469 -7.21 -7.77 6.83
CA ILE A 469 -6.84 -6.65 5.96
C ILE A 469 -5.33 -6.69 5.72
N GLY A 470 -4.91 -6.67 4.45
CA GLY A 470 -3.51 -6.55 4.04
C GLY A 470 -3.15 -5.15 3.56
N GLY A 471 -1.87 -4.87 3.38
CA GLY A 471 -1.37 -3.59 2.87
C GLY A 471 -0.94 -2.60 3.94
N PHE A 472 -0.87 -3.01 5.20
CA PHE A 472 -0.33 -2.17 6.27
C PHE A 472 1.15 -2.38 6.45
N PHE A 473 1.87 -1.28 6.68
CA PHE A 473 3.27 -1.32 7.02
C PHE A 473 3.45 -1.96 8.41
N VAL A 474 3.98 -3.18 8.40
CA VAL A 474 4.44 -3.90 9.59
C VAL A 474 5.89 -3.55 9.93
N ALA A 475 6.64 -3.02 8.96
CA ALA A 475 7.97 -2.48 9.17
C ALA A 475 8.23 -1.29 8.24
N SER A 476 8.86 -0.25 8.78
CA SER A 476 9.25 0.93 8.03
C SER A 476 10.50 1.57 8.61
N ALA A 477 11.34 2.11 7.74
CA ALA A 477 12.44 2.99 8.13
C ALA A 477 11.96 4.43 8.45
N ILE A 478 10.65 4.69 8.33
CA ILE A 478 10.01 5.97 8.63
C ILE A 478 9.31 5.93 9.99
N GLU A 479 9.63 6.90 10.85
CA GLU A 479 8.95 7.15 12.13
C GLU A 479 8.17 8.46 12.05
N ILE A 480 6.85 8.40 12.27
CA ILE A 480 6.00 9.58 12.38
C ILE A 480 5.99 10.04 13.85
N THR A 481 6.19 11.33 14.08
CA THR A 481 6.15 11.95 15.41
C THR A 481 5.31 13.22 15.39
N PHE A 482 4.61 13.49 16.49
CA PHE A 482 3.91 14.76 16.72
C PHE A 482 4.77 15.79 17.48
N ASP A 483 5.96 15.39 17.93
CA ASP A 483 6.94 16.30 18.55
C ASP A 483 7.77 16.96 17.44
N ASP A 484 7.70 18.29 17.37
CA ASP A 484 8.38 19.12 16.37
C ASP A 484 9.87 19.34 16.69
N SER A 485 10.35 18.91 17.85
CA SER A 485 11.75 18.98 18.27
C SER A 485 12.55 17.71 17.99
N LEU A 486 11.89 16.61 17.58
CA LEU A 486 12.53 15.31 17.32
C LEU A 486 13.10 15.21 15.90
N PRO A 487 14.20 14.44 15.70
CA PRO A 487 14.96 14.41 14.45
C PRO A 487 14.23 13.73 13.27
N CYS A 488 14.86 13.79 12.09
CA CYS A 488 14.38 13.31 10.78
C CYS A 488 13.56 12.00 10.83
N PRO A 489 12.39 11.94 10.16
CA PRO A 489 11.53 10.78 10.23
C PRO A 489 12.09 9.57 9.47
N LEU A 490 13.09 9.72 8.60
CA LEU A 490 13.70 8.62 7.85
C LEU A 490 15.07 8.27 8.43
N LYS A 491 15.24 7.04 8.92
CA LYS A 491 16.49 6.54 9.52
C LYS A 491 17.04 5.34 8.75
N ALA A 492 18.28 5.44 8.29
CA ALA A 492 18.95 4.32 7.63
C ALA A 492 19.12 3.15 8.61
N GLN A 493 18.75 1.95 8.18
CA GLN A 493 18.89 0.74 8.98
C GLN A 493 20.25 0.06 8.75
N SER A 494 20.89 0.33 7.61
CA SER A 494 22.26 -0.07 7.34
C SER A 494 22.95 0.87 6.34
N THR A 495 24.25 0.71 6.18
CA THR A 495 25.08 1.44 5.20
C THR A 495 26.04 0.50 4.51
N ILE A 496 26.33 0.76 3.23
CA ILE A 496 27.32 0.01 2.43
C ILE A 496 28.32 1.01 1.84
N THR A 497 29.62 0.74 1.95
CA THR A 497 30.65 1.58 1.33
C THR A 497 31.03 1.03 -0.04
N VAL A 498 30.85 1.82 -1.10
CA VAL A 498 31.30 1.47 -2.45
C VAL A 498 32.68 2.06 -2.71
N VAL A 499 33.66 1.19 -2.99
CA VAL A 499 35.07 1.52 -3.23
C VAL A 499 35.52 1.32 -4.66
#